data_AF-A0A8J1VWF8-F1
#
_entry.id   AF-A0A8J1VWF8-F1
#
_cell.length_a   1.000
_cell.length_b   1.000
_cell.length_c   1.000
_cell.angle_alpha   90.00
_cell.angle_beta   90.00
_cell.angle_gamma   90.00
#
_symmetry.space_group_name_H-M   'P 1'
#
loop_
_entity.id
_entity.type
_entity.pdbx_description
1 polymer ?
#
loop_
_entity_poly.entity_id
_entity_poly.type
_entity_poly.pdbx_seq_one_letter_code
_entity_poly.pdbx_strand_id
1 'polypeptide(L)'
;MILISAFALRVAGLSLDRKDNDQSRQLHFKSFQVLSCAAPLIWVKLLTVFDGFKVVGTLQVVVFRMLRESAIFFILLAIMAIGFLQSLYALDAADGQSGGGAIVINGLIQALLGSPDFDSPSERFGYPFGLIVYYSWNFLTTIILVNVLIALFGSAYSDVEENATDEYLAFFAQKTIELRRRIHTYKAFFIAPLEYLLPQQWYTILNKFALSTLFFVPLTLIALFESQISHSRSQRLRLYFSGSPPEDDGDPKIEDPSCDDEGGEISRTKFEDLVKSFPDTVMTESAVILHELRELRKKVNEMEEAMKREADPALNDAK
;
A
#
# COMPACT_ATOMS: atom_id res chain seq x y z
N MET A 1 10.63 11.72 -16.32
CA MET A 1 12.06 12.09 -16.41
C MET A 1 12.84 11.15 -17.34
N ILE A 2 12.98 9.85 -17.07
CA ILE A 2 13.76 8.92 -17.94
C ILE A 2 13.19 8.78 -19.36
N LEU A 3 11.88 8.64 -19.51
CA LEU A 3 11.23 8.58 -20.84
C LEU A 3 11.34 9.90 -21.62
N ILE A 4 11.30 11.04 -20.91
CA ILE A 4 11.49 12.37 -21.49
C ILE A 4 12.94 12.56 -21.91
N SER A 5 13.90 12.08 -21.12
CA SER A 5 15.33 12.07 -21.46
C SER A 5 15.60 11.18 -22.68
N ALA A 6 15.04 9.96 -22.73
CA ALA A 6 15.15 9.08 -23.88
C ALA A 6 14.51 9.68 -25.15
N PHE A 7 13.35 10.34 -25.01
CA PHE A 7 12.68 11.03 -26.09
C PHE A 7 13.47 12.26 -26.57
N ALA A 8 13.98 13.07 -25.65
CA ALA A 8 14.82 14.24 -25.95
C ALA A 8 16.13 13.83 -26.64
N LEU A 9 16.75 12.72 -26.22
CA LEU A 9 17.97 12.19 -26.84
C LEU A 9 17.69 11.67 -28.26
N ARG A 10 16.52 11.07 -28.49
CA ARG A 10 16.05 10.65 -29.82
C ARG A 10 15.79 11.86 -30.73
N VAL A 11 15.15 12.90 -30.21
CA VAL A 11 14.86 14.15 -30.94
C VAL A 11 16.15 14.91 -31.23
N ALA A 12 17.11 14.94 -30.30
CA ALA A 12 18.44 15.51 -30.51
C ALA A 12 19.24 14.73 -31.58
N GLY A 13 19.15 13.40 -31.59
CA GLY A 13 19.76 12.55 -32.63
C GLY A 13 19.17 12.77 -34.02
N LEU A 14 17.85 12.95 -34.13
CA LEU A 14 17.16 13.30 -35.37
C LEU A 14 17.49 14.73 -35.84
N SER A 15 17.77 15.65 -34.93
CA SER A 15 18.10 17.04 -35.26
C SER A 15 19.54 17.24 -35.75
N LEU A 16 20.44 16.29 -35.48
CA LEU A 16 21.82 16.30 -35.97
C LEU A 16 21.99 15.78 -37.41
N ASP A 17 20.90 15.39 -38.08
CA ASP A 17 20.98 14.77 -39.41
C ASP A 17 21.15 15.81 -40.54
N ARG A 18 22.41 16.15 -40.83
CA ARG A 18 22.84 16.68 -42.14
C ARG A 18 24.31 16.44 -42.48
N LYS A 19 25.20 16.06 -41.55
CA LYS A 19 26.65 16.06 -41.88
C LYS A 19 27.60 15.01 -41.28
N ASP A 20 27.21 14.18 -40.31
CA ASP A 20 28.14 13.19 -39.75
C ASP A 20 27.49 11.86 -39.33
N ASN A 21 27.85 10.77 -40.00
CA ASN A 21 27.15 9.47 -39.96
C ASN A 21 27.48 8.66 -38.68
N ASP A 22 28.65 8.89 -38.07
CA ASP A 22 29.11 8.12 -36.89
C ASP A 22 28.57 8.66 -35.57
N GLN A 23 28.49 9.99 -35.40
CA GLN A 23 27.93 10.58 -34.18
C GLN A 23 26.44 10.28 -34.00
N SER A 24 25.68 10.32 -35.10
CA SER A 24 24.25 9.97 -35.10
C SER A 24 24.04 8.52 -34.62
N ARG A 25 24.86 7.59 -35.13
CA ARG A 25 24.78 6.17 -34.78
C ARG A 25 25.11 5.91 -33.30
N GLN A 26 26.08 6.62 -32.72
CA GLN A 26 26.38 6.55 -31.28
C GLN A 26 25.26 7.13 -30.40
N LEU A 27 24.63 8.24 -30.83
CA LEU A 27 23.48 8.82 -30.12
C LEU A 27 22.27 7.88 -30.15
N HIS A 28 22.02 7.22 -31.28
CA HIS A 28 20.98 6.20 -31.40
C HIS A 28 21.23 5.00 -30.49
N PHE A 29 22.49 4.52 -30.41
CA PHE A 29 22.85 3.42 -29.51
C PHE A 29 22.66 3.80 -28.03
N LYS A 30 23.14 4.97 -27.60
CA LYS A 30 22.93 5.46 -26.22
C LYS A 30 21.44 5.65 -25.90
N SER A 31 20.65 6.15 -26.85
CA SER A 31 19.20 6.26 -26.70
C SER A 31 18.55 4.90 -26.51
N PHE A 32 19.00 3.87 -27.23
CA PHE A 32 18.51 2.51 -27.06
C PHE A 32 18.90 1.93 -25.69
N GLN A 33 20.14 2.13 -25.23
CA GLN A 33 20.57 1.70 -23.89
C GLN A 33 19.73 2.33 -22.78
N VAL A 34 19.47 3.64 -22.86
CA VAL A 34 18.59 4.34 -21.90
C VAL A 34 17.15 3.80 -21.96
N LEU A 35 16.66 3.48 -23.16
CA LEU A 35 15.34 2.87 -23.33
C LEU A 35 15.28 1.45 -22.73
N SER A 36 16.33 0.65 -22.87
CA SER A 36 16.46 -0.67 -22.25
C SER A 36 16.44 -0.57 -20.72
N CYS A 37 17.11 0.42 -20.13
CA CYS A 37 17.03 0.69 -18.69
C CYS A 37 15.63 1.13 -18.23
N ALA A 38 14.82 1.72 -19.12
CA ALA A 38 13.44 2.10 -18.80
C ALA A 38 12.48 0.91 -18.76
N ALA A 39 12.76 -0.18 -19.48
CA ALA A 39 11.85 -1.33 -19.56
C ALA A 39 11.59 -2.00 -18.19
N PRO A 40 12.59 -2.31 -17.35
CA PRO A 40 12.35 -2.82 -15.99
C PRO A 40 11.53 -1.85 -15.13
N LEU A 41 11.77 -0.54 -15.27
CA LEU A 41 11.03 0.47 -14.51
C LEU A 41 9.54 0.53 -14.89
N ILE A 42 9.22 0.26 -16.16
CA ILE A 42 7.83 0.15 -16.63
C ILE A 42 7.16 -1.07 -15.99
N TRP A 43 7.86 -2.20 -15.88
CA TRP A 43 7.35 -3.38 -15.17
C TRP A 43 7.14 -3.12 -13.67
N VAL A 44 8.05 -2.40 -13.02
CA VAL A 44 7.87 -1.98 -11.62
C VAL A 44 6.65 -1.06 -11.49
N LYS A 45 6.39 -0.18 -12.46
CA LYS A 45 5.15 0.63 -12.48
C LYS A 45 3.90 -0.22 -12.69
N LEU A 46 3.98 -1.29 -13.49
CA LEU A 46 2.88 -2.23 -13.64
C LEU A 46 2.56 -2.95 -12.33
N LEU A 47 3.57 -3.29 -11.50
CA LEU A 47 3.34 -3.82 -10.15
C LEU A 47 2.48 -2.86 -9.32
N THR A 48 2.72 -1.55 -9.40
CA THR A 48 1.90 -0.55 -8.70
C THR A 48 0.48 -0.39 -9.25
N VAL A 49 0.14 -1.00 -10.39
CA VAL A 49 -1.25 -1.08 -10.90
C VAL A 49 -1.99 -2.25 -10.25
N PHE A 50 -1.26 -3.32 -9.88
CA PHE A 50 -1.83 -4.47 -9.17
C PHE A 50 -2.10 -4.20 -7.69
N ASP A 51 -1.74 -3.02 -7.18
CA ASP A 51 -2.05 -2.60 -5.81
C ASP A 51 -3.56 -2.50 -5.52
N GLY A 52 -4.41 -2.47 -6.54
CA GLY A 52 -5.87 -2.52 -6.39
C GLY A 52 -6.40 -3.88 -5.90
N PHE A 53 -5.61 -4.95 -6.02
CA PHE A 53 -5.96 -6.26 -5.46
C PHE A 53 -5.50 -6.34 -4.02
N LYS A 54 -6.44 -6.55 -3.08
CA LYS A 54 -6.16 -6.57 -1.63
C LYS A 54 -4.92 -7.38 -1.24
N VAL A 55 -4.80 -8.62 -1.73
CA VAL A 55 -3.65 -9.49 -1.39
C VAL A 55 -2.32 -8.92 -1.88
N VAL A 56 -2.27 -8.47 -3.14
CA VAL A 56 -1.04 -7.94 -3.75
C VAL A 56 -0.70 -6.56 -3.19
N GLY A 57 -1.70 -5.71 -2.96
CA GLY A 57 -1.55 -4.39 -2.36
C GLY A 57 -1.04 -4.45 -0.93
N THR A 58 -1.58 -5.36 -0.10
CA THR A 58 -1.08 -5.58 1.26
C THR A 58 0.38 -6.03 1.24
N LEU A 59 0.74 -7.04 0.42
CA LEU A 59 2.14 -7.48 0.30
C LEU A 59 3.07 -6.36 -0.18
N GLN A 60 2.62 -5.53 -1.12
CA GLN A 60 3.41 -4.41 -1.62
C GLN A 60 3.67 -3.37 -0.51
N VAL A 61 2.63 -2.98 0.24
CA VAL A 61 2.76 -2.04 1.37
C VAL A 61 3.73 -2.58 2.42
N VAL A 62 3.59 -3.86 2.75
CA VAL A 62 4.45 -4.58 3.71
C VAL A 62 5.92 -4.50 3.28
N VAL A 63 6.24 -4.86 2.03
CA VAL A 63 7.62 -4.79 1.50
C VAL A 63 8.18 -3.37 1.52
N PHE A 64 7.39 -2.36 1.13
CA PHE A 64 7.84 -0.97 1.17
C PHE A 64 8.11 -0.48 2.59
N ARG A 65 7.29 -0.87 3.57
CA ARG A 65 7.48 -0.49 4.96
C ARG A 65 8.70 -1.18 5.57
N MET A 66 8.91 -2.46 5.31
CA MET A 66 10.14 -3.17 5.70
C MET A 66 11.39 -2.50 5.16
N LEU A 67 11.39 -2.10 3.88
CA LEU A 67 12.53 -1.40 3.26
C LEU A 67 12.79 -0.04 3.90
N ARG A 68 11.73 0.65 4.35
CA ARG A 68 11.85 1.93 5.05
C ARG A 68 12.40 1.74 6.46
N GLU A 69 11.97 0.70 7.15
CA GLU A 69 12.44 0.37 8.50
C GLU A 69 13.90 -0.09 8.49
N SER A 70 14.30 -0.88 7.49
CA SER A 70 15.69 -1.30 7.30
C SER A 70 16.58 -0.26 6.60
N ALA A 71 16.07 0.94 6.29
CA ALA A 71 16.84 1.96 5.59
C ALA A 71 18.12 2.38 6.33
N ILE A 72 18.08 2.44 7.66
CA ILE A 72 19.24 2.75 8.50
C ILE A 72 20.34 1.70 8.31
N PHE A 73 19.97 0.43 8.20
CA PHE A 73 20.92 -0.65 7.95
C PHE A 73 21.58 -0.50 6.56
N PHE A 74 20.82 -0.12 5.53
CA PHE A 74 21.38 0.14 4.20
C PHE A 74 22.36 1.32 4.19
N ILE A 75 22.12 2.36 5.00
CA ILE A 75 23.06 3.48 5.17
C ILE A 75 24.35 2.98 5.82
N LEU A 76 24.25 2.17 6.87
CA LEU A 76 25.43 1.57 7.54
C LEU A 76 26.23 0.69 6.57
N LEU A 77 25.54 -0.16 5.80
CA LEU A 77 26.12 -0.99 4.75
C LEU A 77 26.86 -0.13 3.71
N ALA A 78 26.27 0.99 3.27
CA ALA A 78 26.90 1.89 2.30
C ALA A 78 28.16 2.58 2.88
N ILE A 79 28.12 3.06 4.12
CA ILE A 79 29.29 3.65 4.79
C ILE A 79 30.42 2.63 4.91
N MET A 80 30.08 1.40 5.32
CA MET A 80 31.04 0.30 5.39
C MET A 80 31.61 -0.03 4.01
N ALA A 81 30.76 -0.14 2.98
CA ALA A 81 31.19 -0.37 1.60
C ALA A 81 32.19 0.68 1.10
N ILE A 82 31.93 1.96 1.39
CA ILE A 82 32.83 3.06 1.05
C ILE A 82 34.16 2.94 1.79
N GLY A 83 34.16 2.54 3.07
CA GLY A 83 35.38 2.33 3.85
C GLY A 83 36.29 1.23 3.27
N PHE A 84 35.71 0.08 2.91
CA PHE A 84 36.46 -1.01 2.26
C PHE A 84 36.87 -0.65 0.82
N LEU A 85 36.03 0.06 0.08
CA LEU A 85 36.37 0.59 -1.24
C LEU A 85 37.58 1.52 -1.15
N GLN A 86 37.58 2.45 -0.19
CA GLN A 86 38.68 3.39 0.02
C GLN A 86 39.98 2.64 0.40
N SER A 87 39.89 1.61 1.24
CA SER A 87 41.05 0.79 1.61
C SER A 87 41.66 0.08 0.40
N LEU A 88 40.84 -0.59 -0.43
CA LEU A 88 41.32 -1.30 -1.61
C LEU A 88 41.80 -0.34 -2.71
N TYR A 89 41.14 0.80 -2.87
CA TYR A 89 41.61 1.86 -3.78
C TYR A 89 42.97 2.42 -3.36
N ALA A 90 43.21 2.59 -2.05
CA ALA A 90 44.50 3.05 -1.54
C ALA A 90 45.61 2.02 -1.78
N LEU A 91 45.32 0.72 -1.65
CA LEU A 91 46.28 -0.34 -2.00
C LEU A 91 46.58 -0.37 -3.50
N ASP A 92 45.55 -0.32 -4.36
CA ASP A 92 45.70 -0.26 -5.83
C ASP A 92 46.55 0.94 -6.27
N ALA A 93 46.36 2.10 -5.61
CA ALA A 93 47.16 3.30 -5.85
C ALA A 93 48.62 3.16 -5.38
N ALA A 94 48.87 2.42 -4.29
CA ALA A 94 50.21 2.21 -3.74
C ALA A 94 51.07 1.26 -4.60
N ASP A 95 50.45 0.28 -5.27
CA ASP A 95 51.15 -0.66 -6.15
C ASP A 95 51.48 -0.09 -7.54
N GLY A 96 51.11 1.16 -7.82
CA GLY A 96 51.51 1.88 -9.04
C GLY A 96 50.81 1.43 -10.33
N GLN A 97 49.87 0.49 -10.26
CA GLN A 97 49.00 0.08 -11.37
C GLN A 97 47.69 0.87 -11.38
N SER A 98 47.76 2.20 -11.50
CA SER A 98 46.55 3.04 -11.47
C SER A 98 45.71 2.87 -12.75
N GLY A 99 44.74 1.96 -12.72
CA GLY A 99 43.80 1.77 -13.83
C GLY A 99 42.57 0.94 -13.47
N GLY A 100 42.46 0.45 -12.23
CA GLY A 100 41.51 -0.58 -11.85
C GLY A 100 40.26 -0.11 -11.09
N GLY A 101 40.09 1.16 -10.73
CA GLY A 101 39.04 1.60 -9.80
C GLY A 101 37.62 1.11 -10.12
N ALA A 102 37.22 1.08 -11.39
CA ALA A 102 35.93 0.54 -11.82
C ALA A 102 35.80 -0.98 -11.61
N ILE A 103 36.90 -1.72 -11.76
CA ILE A 103 37.00 -3.17 -11.51
C ILE A 103 36.93 -3.43 -10.00
N VAL A 104 37.57 -2.61 -9.18
CA VAL A 104 37.47 -2.67 -7.70
C VAL A 104 36.04 -2.50 -7.25
N ILE A 105 35.37 -1.44 -7.72
CA ILE A 105 33.94 -1.20 -7.42
C ILE A 105 33.09 -2.39 -7.85
N ASN A 106 33.31 -2.90 -9.07
CA ASN A 106 32.53 -4.02 -9.59
C ASN A 106 32.75 -5.30 -8.77
N GLY A 107 33.98 -5.63 -8.40
CA GLY A 107 34.30 -6.77 -7.55
C GLY A 107 33.67 -6.67 -6.15
N LEU A 108 33.65 -5.48 -5.54
CA LEU A 108 33.01 -5.28 -4.24
C LEU A 108 31.49 -5.44 -4.32
N ILE A 109 30.88 -4.94 -5.39
CA ILE A 109 29.44 -5.10 -5.63
C ILE A 109 29.10 -6.57 -5.87
N GLN A 110 29.90 -7.29 -6.67
CA GLN A 110 29.69 -8.72 -6.91
C GLN A 110 29.82 -9.54 -5.61
N ALA A 111 30.82 -9.23 -4.79
CA ALA A 111 30.97 -9.83 -3.46
C ALA A 111 29.77 -9.54 -2.55
N LEU A 112 29.25 -8.31 -2.55
CA LEU A 112 28.06 -7.92 -1.80
C LEU A 112 26.80 -8.68 -2.27
N LEU A 113 26.67 -8.95 -3.56
CA LEU A 113 25.55 -9.68 -4.16
C LEU A 113 25.65 -11.21 -3.97
N GLY A 114 26.71 -11.71 -3.32
CA GLY A 114 26.90 -13.13 -3.05
C GLY A 114 27.61 -13.91 -4.17
N SER A 115 28.22 -13.21 -5.13
CA SER A 115 29.04 -13.82 -6.19
C SER A 115 30.47 -13.25 -6.18
N PRO A 116 31.25 -13.43 -5.10
CA PRO A 116 32.61 -12.90 -5.06
C PRO A 116 33.52 -13.58 -6.07
N ASP A 117 34.22 -12.75 -6.85
CA ASP A 117 35.32 -13.19 -7.69
C ASP A 117 36.62 -13.15 -6.89
N PHE A 118 37.36 -14.26 -6.87
CA PHE A 118 38.63 -14.39 -6.14
C PHE A 118 39.86 -14.36 -7.06
N ASP A 119 39.66 -14.52 -8.38
CA ASP A 119 40.75 -14.52 -9.34
C ASP A 119 41.21 -13.09 -9.63
N SER A 120 40.29 -12.18 -9.95
CA SER A 120 40.60 -10.76 -10.22
C SER A 120 41.35 -10.06 -9.09
N PRO A 121 41.02 -10.31 -7.79
CA PRO A 121 41.77 -9.73 -6.68
C PRO A 121 43.21 -10.22 -6.53
N SER A 122 43.48 -11.49 -6.84
CA SER A 122 44.80 -12.11 -6.62
C SER A 122 45.88 -11.62 -7.59
N GLU A 123 45.48 -11.16 -8.77
CA GLU A 123 46.40 -10.71 -9.83
C GLU A 123 46.69 -9.19 -9.79
N ARG A 124 45.80 -8.40 -9.18
CA ARG A 124 45.83 -6.92 -9.23
C ARG A 124 46.06 -6.23 -7.91
N PHE A 125 45.61 -6.79 -6.79
CA PHE A 125 45.80 -6.14 -5.49
C PHE A 125 47.09 -6.63 -4.84
N GLY A 126 47.90 -5.68 -4.33
CA GLY A 126 49.15 -5.95 -3.65
C GLY A 126 49.08 -7.11 -2.68
N TYR A 127 49.76 -8.19 -3.07
CA TYR A 127 49.97 -9.32 -2.20
C TYR A 127 50.88 -8.88 -1.04
N PRO A 128 50.55 -9.15 0.25
CA PRO A 128 49.45 -9.98 0.75
C PRO A 128 48.23 -9.20 1.29
N PHE A 129 48.33 -7.88 1.51
CA PHE A 129 47.35 -7.13 2.29
C PHE A 129 46.02 -6.93 1.57
N GLY A 130 46.00 -6.80 0.24
CA GLY A 130 44.76 -6.63 -0.52
C GLY A 130 43.82 -7.83 -0.42
N LEU A 131 44.40 -9.03 -0.46
CA LEU A 131 43.66 -10.29 -0.33
C LEU A 131 43.03 -10.45 1.07
N ILE A 132 43.75 -10.06 2.13
CA ILE A 132 43.26 -10.09 3.51
C ILE A 132 42.07 -9.14 3.69
N VAL A 133 42.16 -7.92 3.14
CA VAL A 133 41.07 -6.93 3.20
C VAL A 133 39.86 -7.44 2.42
N TYR A 134 40.06 -8.05 1.25
CA TYR A 134 38.97 -8.60 0.43
C TYR A 134 38.27 -9.81 1.07
N TYR A 135 39.02 -10.72 1.72
CA TYR A 135 38.40 -11.81 2.49
C TYR A 135 37.65 -11.30 3.72
N SER A 136 38.20 -10.30 4.38
CA SER A 136 37.56 -9.65 5.53
C SER A 136 36.26 -8.96 5.10
N TRP A 137 36.25 -8.27 3.95
CA TRP A 137 35.04 -7.73 3.32
C TRP A 137 33.99 -8.81 3.08
N ASN A 138 34.36 -9.90 2.40
CA ASN A 138 33.46 -11.02 2.11
C ASN A 138 32.88 -11.68 3.36
N PHE A 139 33.71 -11.89 4.38
CA PHE A 139 33.26 -12.41 5.65
C PHE A 139 32.25 -11.46 6.31
N LEU A 140 32.56 -10.17 6.37
CA LEU A 140 31.71 -9.19 7.01
C LEU A 140 30.38 -8.99 6.26
N THR A 141 30.40 -8.89 4.93
CA THR A 141 29.19 -8.67 4.14
C THR A 141 28.33 -9.92 4.06
N THR A 142 28.90 -11.03 3.63
CA THR A 142 28.14 -12.22 3.25
C THR A 142 27.72 -13.03 4.48
N ILE A 143 28.57 -13.10 5.50
CA ILE A 143 28.27 -13.91 6.70
C ILE A 143 27.61 -13.06 7.79
N ILE A 144 28.06 -11.82 8.02
CA ILE A 144 27.49 -11.01 9.10
C ILE A 144 26.32 -10.17 8.58
N LEU A 145 26.54 -9.26 7.63
CA LEU A 145 25.51 -8.29 7.23
C LEU A 145 24.30 -8.95 6.58
N VAL A 146 24.47 -9.87 5.62
CA VAL A 146 23.32 -10.51 4.96
C VAL A 146 22.46 -11.29 5.96
N ASN A 147 23.07 -12.02 6.89
CA ASN A 147 22.32 -12.75 7.93
C ASN A 147 21.60 -11.80 8.90
N VAL A 148 22.23 -10.69 9.28
CA VAL A 148 21.57 -9.65 10.10
C VAL A 148 20.45 -8.96 9.31
N LEU A 149 20.62 -8.70 8.02
CA LEU A 149 19.60 -8.11 7.15
C LEU A 149 18.38 -9.01 7.04
N ILE A 150 18.58 -10.32 6.89
CA ILE A 150 17.49 -11.30 6.87
C ILE A 150 16.75 -11.30 8.22
N ALA A 151 17.49 -11.28 9.34
CA ALA A 151 16.89 -11.22 10.67
C ALA A 151 16.08 -9.94 10.89
N LEU A 152 16.60 -8.78 10.46
CA LEU A 152 15.89 -7.50 10.54
C LEU A 152 14.64 -7.48 9.65
N PHE A 153 14.71 -8.04 8.44
CA PHE A 153 13.53 -8.16 7.59
C PHE A 153 12.49 -9.12 8.17
N GLY A 154 12.92 -10.19 8.86
CA GLY A 154 12.01 -11.09 9.58
C GLY A 154 11.28 -10.38 10.73
N SER A 155 11.99 -9.60 11.54
CA SER A 155 11.37 -8.82 12.62
C SER A 155 10.40 -7.76 12.07
N ALA A 156 10.85 -6.96 11.11
CA ALA A 156 10.01 -5.95 10.46
C ALA A 156 8.82 -6.59 9.72
N TYR A 157 8.93 -7.84 9.26
CA TYR A 157 7.79 -8.58 8.70
C TYR A 157 6.68 -8.75 9.73
N SER A 158 7.01 -9.30 10.89
CA SER A 158 6.04 -9.56 11.95
C SER A 158 5.40 -8.26 12.44
N ASP A 159 6.19 -7.20 12.63
CA ASP A 159 5.69 -5.91 13.11
C ASP A 159 4.77 -5.22 12.09
N VAL A 160 5.03 -5.40 10.79
CA VAL A 160 4.24 -4.78 9.72
C VAL A 160 3.01 -5.60 9.35
N GLU A 161 3.09 -6.93 9.37
CA GLU A 161 1.98 -7.82 9.00
C GLU A 161 0.75 -7.61 9.88
N GLU A 162 0.95 -7.39 11.18
CA GLU A 162 -0.14 -7.14 12.15
C GLU A 162 -1.00 -5.92 11.75
N ASN A 163 -0.36 -4.87 11.21
CA ASN A 163 -1.02 -3.61 10.85
C ASN A 163 -1.23 -3.42 9.33
N ALA A 164 -0.86 -4.42 8.52
CA ALA A 164 -0.79 -4.30 7.06
C ALA A 164 -2.16 -4.08 6.40
N THR A 165 -3.21 -4.59 7.05
CA THR A 165 -4.59 -4.43 6.59
C THR A 165 -5.03 -2.96 6.67
N ASP A 166 -4.83 -2.33 7.81
CA ASP A 166 -5.27 -0.95 8.05
C ASP A 166 -4.46 0.03 7.22
N GLU A 167 -3.17 -0.25 7.08
CA GLU A 167 -2.26 0.54 6.26
C GLU A 167 -2.62 0.44 4.76
N TYR A 168 -3.03 -0.75 4.30
CA TYR A 168 -3.58 -0.91 2.96
C TYR A 168 -4.89 -0.13 2.76
N LEU A 169 -5.84 -0.18 3.72
CA LEU A 169 -7.09 0.58 3.62
C LEU A 169 -6.85 2.09 3.59
N ALA A 170 -5.94 2.60 4.43
CA ALA A 170 -5.55 4.00 4.45
C ALA A 170 -4.93 4.43 3.11
N PHE A 171 -4.01 3.62 2.58
CA PHE A 171 -3.39 3.85 1.27
C PHE A 171 -4.42 3.83 0.13
N PHE A 172 -5.35 2.88 0.15
CA PHE A 172 -6.41 2.77 -0.84
C PHE A 172 -7.39 3.96 -0.79
N ALA A 173 -7.74 4.42 0.41
CA ALA A 173 -8.59 5.60 0.60
C ALA A 173 -7.91 6.87 0.06
N GLN A 174 -6.63 7.08 0.39
CA GLN A 174 -5.84 8.20 -0.15
C GLN A 174 -5.78 8.16 -1.68
N LYS A 175 -5.47 7.00 -2.28
CA LYS A 175 -5.48 6.84 -3.74
C LYS A 175 -6.84 7.13 -4.37
N THR A 176 -7.93 6.72 -3.73
CA THR A 176 -9.29 6.98 -4.22
C THR A 176 -9.61 8.47 -4.21
N ILE A 177 -9.22 9.19 -3.15
CA ILE A 177 -9.38 10.65 -3.04
C ILE A 177 -8.54 11.36 -4.10
N GLU A 178 -7.28 10.95 -4.29
CA GLU A 178 -6.39 11.51 -5.31
C GLU A 178 -6.92 11.27 -6.72
N LEU A 179 -7.44 10.07 -7.01
CA LEU A 179 -8.04 9.73 -8.29
C LEU A 179 -9.26 10.61 -8.54
N ARG A 180 -10.13 10.79 -7.54
CA ARG A 180 -11.28 11.68 -7.64
C ARG A 180 -10.87 13.13 -7.84
N ARG A 181 -9.83 13.61 -7.16
CA ARG A 181 -9.31 14.97 -7.35
C ARG A 181 -8.74 15.17 -8.75
N ARG A 182 -7.90 14.23 -9.21
CA ARG A 182 -7.36 14.22 -10.58
C ARG A 182 -8.47 14.19 -11.62
N ILE A 183 -9.55 13.46 -11.32
CA ILE A 183 -10.74 13.42 -12.15
C ILE A 183 -11.36 14.81 -12.34
N HIS A 184 -11.52 15.55 -11.25
CA HIS A 184 -12.04 16.92 -11.32
C HIS A 184 -11.09 17.87 -12.07
N THR A 185 -9.78 17.72 -11.90
CA THR A 185 -8.80 18.58 -12.58
C THR A 185 -8.75 18.37 -14.09
N TYR A 186 -8.76 17.12 -14.59
CA TYR A 186 -8.82 16.91 -16.05
C TYR A 186 -10.13 17.41 -16.63
N LYS A 187 -11.24 17.28 -15.88
CA LYS A 187 -12.54 17.79 -16.28
C LYS A 187 -12.47 19.30 -16.42
N ALA A 188 -11.98 20.00 -15.41
CA ALA A 188 -11.79 21.44 -15.47
C ALA A 188 -10.91 21.84 -16.67
N PHE A 189 -9.81 21.14 -16.95
CA PHE A 189 -8.94 21.46 -18.08
C PHE A 189 -9.59 21.22 -19.46
N PHE A 190 -10.37 20.15 -19.61
CA PHE A 190 -10.98 19.80 -20.91
C PHE A 190 -12.33 20.50 -21.15
N ILE A 191 -13.05 20.85 -20.07
CA ILE A 191 -14.39 21.46 -20.11
C ILE A 191 -14.34 22.98 -19.97
N ALA A 192 -13.32 23.57 -19.32
CA ALA A 192 -13.16 25.04 -19.22
C ALA A 192 -13.01 25.77 -20.57
N PRO A 193 -12.27 25.29 -21.58
CA PRO A 193 -12.28 25.97 -22.88
C PRO A 193 -13.64 25.90 -23.60
N LEU A 194 -14.52 24.97 -23.19
CA LEU A 194 -15.89 24.85 -23.69
C LEU A 194 -16.85 25.90 -23.07
N GLU A 195 -16.45 26.54 -21.96
CA GLU A 195 -17.22 27.61 -21.29
C GLU A 195 -17.30 28.88 -22.15
N TYR A 196 -16.29 29.12 -22.99
CA TYR A 196 -16.28 30.28 -23.90
C TYR A 196 -17.26 30.13 -25.08
N LEU A 197 -17.67 28.89 -25.39
CA LEU A 197 -18.52 28.58 -26.55
C LEU A 197 -19.98 28.29 -26.19
N LEU A 198 -20.31 28.12 -24.89
CA LEU A 198 -21.61 27.61 -24.44
C LEU A 198 -22.24 28.45 -23.31
N PRO A 199 -23.51 28.86 -23.42
CA PRO A 199 -24.20 29.58 -22.33
C PRO A 199 -24.35 28.73 -21.06
N GLN A 200 -24.25 29.37 -19.89
CA GLN A 200 -24.16 28.73 -18.56
C GLN A 200 -25.21 27.63 -18.28
N GLN A 201 -26.41 27.75 -18.86
CA GLN A 201 -27.50 26.79 -18.64
C GLN A 201 -27.22 25.41 -19.26
N TRP A 202 -26.59 25.36 -20.44
CA TRP A 202 -26.25 24.10 -21.11
C TRP A 202 -24.99 23.47 -20.54
N TYR A 203 -24.09 24.28 -19.99
CA TYR A 203 -22.87 23.82 -19.33
C TYR A 203 -23.18 22.93 -18.12
N THR A 204 -24.14 23.32 -17.27
CA THR A 204 -24.50 22.53 -16.08
C THR A 204 -25.17 21.20 -16.45
N ILE A 205 -25.99 21.18 -17.51
CA ILE A 205 -26.69 19.98 -17.98
C ILE A 205 -25.71 19.02 -18.63
N LEU A 206 -24.84 19.50 -19.50
CA LEU A 206 -23.82 18.68 -20.17
C LEU A 206 -22.82 18.11 -19.16
N ASN A 207 -22.41 18.92 -18.18
CA ASN A 207 -21.51 18.46 -17.11
C ASN A 207 -22.19 17.41 -16.22
N LYS A 208 -23.46 17.60 -15.81
CA LYS A 208 -24.22 16.58 -15.06
C LYS A 208 -24.42 15.30 -15.87
N PHE A 209 -24.71 15.40 -17.15
CA PHE A 209 -24.88 14.24 -18.04
C PHE A 209 -23.55 13.49 -18.22
N ALA A 210 -22.46 14.19 -18.56
CA ALA A 210 -21.13 13.60 -18.68
C ALA A 210 -20.66 12.98 -17.35
N LEU A 211 -20.95 13.62 -16.21
CA LEU A 211 -20.64 13.11 -14.88
C LEU A 211 -21.46 11.85 -14.58
N SER A 212 -22.75 11.85 -14.90
CA SER A 212 -23.63 10.70 -14.75
C SER A 212 -23.19 9.54 -15.63
N THR A 213 -22.99 9.74 -16.93
CA THR A 213 -22.57 8.67 -17.85
C THR A 213 -21.19 8.11 -17.50
N LEU A 214 -20.23 8.97 -17.16
CA LEU A 214 -18.87 8.53 -16.81
C LEU A 214 -18.84 7.77 -15.48
N PHE A 215 -19.64 8.17 -14.49
CA PHE A 215 -19.69 7.48 -13.19
C PHE A 215 -20.67 6.31 -13.15
N PHE A 216 -21.66 6.26 -14.05
CA PHE A 216 -22.63 5.17 -14.13
C PHE A 216 -21.92 3.84 -14.38
N VAL A 217 -21.06 3.77 -15.40
CA VAL A 217 -20.34 2.52 -15.75
C VAL A 217 -19.54 1.94 -14.57
N PRO A 218 -18.65 2.69 -13.89
CA PRO A 218 -17.92 2.16 -12.74
C PRO A 218 -18.80 1.93 -11.51
N LEU A 219 -19.81 2.77 -11.22
CA LEU A 219 -20.72 2.55 -10.09
C LEU A 219 -21.61 1.32 -10.28
N THR A 220 -22.11 1.08 -11.49
CA THR A 220 -22.87 -0.12 -11.81
C THR A 220 -21.97 -1.35 -11.75
N LEU A 221 -20.71 -1.25 -12.17
CA LEU A 221 -19.75 -2.35 -12.06
C LEU A 221 -19.41 -2.66 -10.59
N ILE A 222 -19.20 -1.63 -9.75
CA ILE A 222 -19.02 -1.80 -8.30
C ILE A 222 -20.30 -2.39 -7.67
N ALA A 223 -21.48 -1.89 -8.02
CA ALA A 223 -22.75 -2.39 -7.50
C ALA A 223 -23.02 -3.84 -7.93
N LEU A 224 -22.65 -4.24 -9.15
CA LEU A 224 -22.73 -5.63 -9.61
C LEU A 224 -21.70 -6.51 -8.91
N PHE A 225 -20.47 -6.02 -8.72
CA PHE A 225 -19.43 -6.73 -8.00
C PHE A 225 -19.82 -6.91 -6.53
N GLU A 226 -20.36 -5.87 -5.90
CA GLU A 226 -20.90 -5.91 -4.54
C GLU A 226 -22.12 -6.82 -4.48
N SER A 227 -23.07 -6.73 -5.41
CA SER A 227 -24.25 -7.61 -5.49
C SER A 227 -23.88 -9.09 -5.62
N GLN A 228 -22.83 -9.43 -6.39
CA GLN A 228 -22.36 -10.82 -6.53
C GLN A 228 -21.59 -11.33 -5.29
N ILE A 229 -21.00 -10.43 -4.50
CA ILE A 229 -20.25 -10.75 -3.26
C ILE A 229 -21.09 -10.56 -1.97
N SER A 230 -22.24 -9.88 -2.07
CA SER A 230 -23.03 -9.39 -0.94
C SER A 230 -23.71 -10.50 -0.13
N HIS A 231 -23.79 -11.73 -0.65
CA HIS A 231 -24.47 -12.80 0.10
C HIS A 231 -23.65 -13.39 1.26
N SER A 232 -22.36 -13.03 1.41
CA SER A 232 -21.49 -13.57 2.47
C SER A 232 -20.70 -12.51 3.27
N ARG A 233 -20.79 -11.22 2.90
CA ARG A 233 -19.82 -10.20 3.36
C ARG A 233 -20.29 -9.23 4.43
N SER A 234 -21.58 -9.16 4.77
CA SER A 234 -22.09 -8.20 5.78
C SER A 234 -21.48 -8.45 7.17
N GLN A 235 -21.25 -9.72 7.53
CA GLN A 235 -20.73 -10.12 8.82
C GLN A 235 -19.21 -9.87 8.95
N ARG A 236 -18.43 -10.18 7.90
CA ARG A 236 -16.98 -9.93 7.87
C ARG A 236 -16.61 -8.46 7.76
N LEU A 237 -17.43 -7.65 7.09
CA LEU A 237 -17.22 -6.21 6.98
C LEU A 237 -17.56 -5.50 8.30
N ARG A 238 -18.62 -5.92 9.00
CA ARG A 238 -18.91 -5.50 10.38
C ARG A 238 -17.75 -5.81 11.32
N LEU A 239 -17.18 -7.02 11.24
CA LEU A 239 -15.99 -7.43 12.00
C LEU A 239 -14.72 -6.64 11.64
N TYR A 240 -14.64 -6.13 10.41
CA TYR A 240 -13.52 -5.31 9.91
C TYR A 240 -13.61 -3.85 10.34
N PHE A 241 -14.81 -3.31 10.50
CA PHE A 241 -15.05 -1.98 11.07
C PHE A 241 -15.17 -1.99 12.60
N SER A 242 -15.34 -3.17 13.20
CA SER A 242 -15.20 -3.39 14.63
C SER A 242 -13.76 -3.78 15.00
N GLY A 243 -12.76 -3.09 14.44
CA GLY A 243 -11.48 -2.99 15.13
C GLY A 243 -11.76 -2.54 16.56
N SER A 244 -11.01 -3.07 17.53
CA SER A 244 -11.20 -2.75 18.96
C SER A 244 -11.49 -1.26 19.07
N PRO A 245 -12.64 -0.85 19.64
CA PRO A 245 -12.90 0.57 19.84
C PRO A 245 -11.68 1.14 20.56
N PRO A 246 -11.22 2.35 20.22
CA PRO A 246 -10.29 3.05 21.11
C PRO A 246 -10.83 2.91 22.53
N GLU A 247 -9.96 2.68 23.51
CA GLU A 247 -10.33 2.45 24.92
C GLU A 247 -10.95 3.70 25.60
N ASP A 248 -11.67 4.53 24.84
CA ASP A 248 -12.24 5.81 25.22
C ASP A 248 -13.76 5.85 25.00
N ASP A 249 -14.41 4.68 25.02
CA ASP A 249 -15.86 4.57 25.22
C ASP A 249 -16.18 5.06 26.65
N GLY A 250 -16.36 6.37 26.80
CA GLY A 250 -16.77 7.02 28.05
C GLY A 250 -16.19 8.39 28.32
N ASP A 251 -15.46 9.04 27.40
CA ASP A 251 -15.07 10.45 27.59
C ASP A 251 -16.29 11.36 27.36
N PRO A 252 -16.84 12.00 28.42
CA PRO A 252 -18.01 12.89 28.30
C PRO A 252 -17.76 14.08 27.37
N LYS A 253 -16.49 14.38 27.05
CA LYS A 253 -16.11 15.46 26.14
C LYS A 253 -16.31 15.10 24.65
N ILE A 254 -16.32 13.81 24.32
CA ILE A 254 -16.57 13.30 22.97
C ILE A 254 -18.07 13.07 22.74
N GLU A 255 -18.78 12.59 23.77
CA GLU A 255 -20.22 12.28 23.70
C GLU A 255 -21.08 13.54 23.60
N ASP A 256 -20.77 14.60 24.36
CA ASP A 256 -21.44 15.90 24.29
C ASP A 256 -20.40 17.05 24.18
N PRO A 257 -19.98 17.43 22.96
CA PRO A 257 -18.94 18.46 22.78
C PRO A 257 -19.44 19.85 23.21
N SER A 258 -18.66 20.52 24.06
CA SER A 258 -18.91 21.92 24.44
C SER A 258 -18.29 22.89 23.42
N CYS A 259 -18.98 24.01 23.16
CA CYS A 259 -18.48 25.07 22.28
C CYS A 259 -17.71 26.09 23.13
N ASP A 260 -16.57 26.59 22.64
CA ASP A 260 -15.75 27.60 23.33
C ASP A 260 -16.32 29.05 23.23
N ASP A 261 -17.48 29.23 22.56
CA ASP A 261 -18.15 30.52 22.39
C ASP A 261 -19.23 30.75 23.48
N GLU A 262 -19.29 31.95 24.08
CA GLU A 262 -20.11 32.37 25.26
C GLU A 262 -21.66 32.30 25.11
N GLY A 263 -22.21 31.43 24.27
CA GLY A 263 -23.66 31.21 24.21
C GLY A 263 -24.15 30.19 23.18
N GLY A 264 -23.28 29.33 22.65
CA GLY A 264 -23.66 28.32 21.65
C GLY A 264 -23.64 26.90 22.21
N GLU A 265 -24.78 26.21 22.17
CA GLU A 265 -24.84 24.75 22.33
C GLU A 265 -24.83 24.08 20.95
N ILE A 266 -23.89 23.16 20.70
CA ILE A 266 -23.74 22.46 19.41
C ILE A 266 -24.92 21.50 19.15
N SER A 267 -25.44 20.87 20.20
CA SER A 267 -26.61 19.97 20.14
C SER A 267 -27.66 20.39 21.17
N ARG A 268 -28.93 20.42 20.74
CA ARG A 268 -30.09 20.70 21.63
C ARG A 268 -30.53 19.49 22.45
N THR A 269 -30.02 18.31 22.14
CA THR A 269 -30.42 17.02 22.73
C THR A 269 -29.18 16.24 23.14
N LYS A 270 -29.14 15.80 24.40
CA LYS A 270 -28.04 15.02 24.95
C LYS A 270 -27.93 13.66 24.27
N PHE A 271 -26.71 13.17 24.14
CA PHE A 271 -26.43 11.86 23.52
C PHE A 271 -27.29 10.72 24.10
N GLU A 272 -27.45 10.66 25.43
CA GLU A 272 -28.28 9.64 26.11
C GLU A 272 -29.74 9.58 25.62
N ASP A 273 -30.33 10.73 25.27
CA ASP A 273 -31.73 10.80 24.85
C ASP A 273 -31.90 10.48 23.36
N LEU A 274 -30.87 10.72 22.53
CA LEU A 274 -30.83 10.19 21.16
C LEU A 274 -30.75 8.68 21.17
N VAL A 275 -29.89 8.08 22.01
CA VAL A 275 -29.70 6.62 22.09
C VAL A 275 -31.01 5.89 22.42
N LYS A 276 -31.87 6.46 23.28
CA LYS A 276 -33.19 5.88 23.60
C LYS A 276 -34.18 5.88 22.42
N SER A 277 -34.00 6.77 21.44
CA SER A 277 -34.88 6.89 20.28
C SER A 277 -34.54 5.92 19.15
N PHE A 278 -33.33 5.38 19.14
CA PHE A 278 -32.93 4.36 18.19
C PHE A 278 -33.35 2.97 18.68
N PRO A 279 -33.96 2.13 17.83
CA PRO A 279 -34.09 0.72 18.15
C PRO A 279 -32.69 0.13 18.35
N ASP A 280 -32.49 -0.60 19.43
CA ASP A 280 -31.20 -1.14 19.87
C ASP A 280 -30.55 -2.00 18.77
N THR A 281 -29.66 -1.38 17.98
CA THR A 281 -28.98 -2.04 16.84
C THR A 281 -27.73 -2.82 17.25
N VAL A 282 -27.46 -2.91 18.56
CA VAL A 282 -26.40 -3.76 19.14
C VAL A 282 -26.93 -5.16 19.47
N MET A 283 -27.91 -5.64 18.70
CA MET A 283 -28.25 -7.05 18.71
C MET A 283 -27.20 -7.83 17.93
N THR A 284 -26.10 -8.15 18.62
CA THR A 284 -25.16 -9.21 18.24
C THR A 284 -25.98 -10.46 17.89
N GLU A 285 -25.55 -11.25 16.90
CA GLU A 285 -26.26 -12.47 16.49
C GLU A 285 -26.58 -13.39 17.69
N SER A 286 -25.74 -13.39 18.72
CA SER A 286 -25.97 -14.07 20.01
C SER A 286 -27.19 -13.55 20.79
N ALA A 287 -27.52 -12.26 20.72
CA ALA A 287 -28.70 -11.67 21.36
C ALA A 287 -29.98 -12.02 20.59
N VAL A 288 -29.94 -12.04 19.26
CA VAL A 288 -31.04 -12.54 18.41
C VAL A 288 -31.29 -14.02 18.68
N ILE A 289 -30.22 -14.82 18.74
CA ILE A 289 -30.29 -16.25 19.08
C ILE A 289 -30.84 -16.43 20.50
N LEU A 290 -30.43 -15.62 21.47
CA LEU A 290 -30.96 -15.69 22.84
C LEU A 290 -32.43 -15.28 22.91
N HIS A 291 -32.86 -14.29 22.12
CA HIS A 291 -34.25 -13.89 22.03
C HIS A 291 -35.10 -15.02 21.44
N GLU A 292 -34.68 -15.59 20.30
CA GLU A 292 -35.32 -16.73 19.66
C GLU A 292 -35.36 -17.96 20.56
N LEU A 293 -34.27 -18.27 21.28
CA LEU A 293 -34.24 -19.34 22.29
C LEU A 293 -35.25 -19.09 23.42
N ARG A 294 -35.39 -17.84 23.86
CA ARG A 294 -36.33 -17.46 24.93
C ARG A 294 -37.77 -17.58 24.45
N GLU A 295 -38.04 -17.20 23.20
CA GLU A 295 -39.35 -17.32 22.58
C GLU A 295 -39.73 -18.78 22.29
N LEU A 296 -38.80 -19.59 21.79
CA LEU A 296 -38.95 -21.04 21.63
C LEU A 296 -39.21 -21.72 22.97
N ARG A 297 -38.45 -21.37 24.02
CA ARG A 297 -38.67 -21.93 25.36
C ARG A 297 -40.06 -21.59 25.91
N LYS A 298 -40.55 -20.38 25.63
CA LYS A 298 -41.90 -19.96 26.01
C LYS A 298 -42.96 -20.81 25.28
N LYS A 299 -42.84 -20.99 23.96
CA LYS A 299 -43.74 -21.84 23.16
C LYS A 299 -43.70 -23.31 23.59
N VAL A 300 -42.53 -23.83 23.97
CA VAL A 300 -42.39 -25.19 24.48
C VAL A 300 -43.10 -25.35 25.83
N ASN A 301 -42.95 -24.40 26.75
CA ASN A 301 -43.65 -24.43 28.04
C ASN A 301 -45.18 -24.32 27.84
N GLU A 302 -45.64 -23.46 26.94
CA GLU A 302 -47.07 -23.33 26.60
C GLU A 302 -47.63 -24.63 26.00
N MET A 303 -46.86 -25.32 25.14
CA MET A 303 -47.22 -26.65 24.62
C MET A 303 -47.20 -27.73 25.71
N GLU A 304 -46.24 -27.71 26.63
CA GLU A 304 -46.19 -28.64 27.76
C GLU A 304 -47.41 -28.47 28.68
N GLU A 305 -47.82 -27.23 28.95
CA GLU A 305 -49.03 -26.94 29.71
C GLU A 305 -50.32 -27.37 28.97
N ALA A 306 -50.38 -27.18 27.65
CA ALA A 306 -51.49 -27.64 26.83
C ALA A 306 -51.60 -29.18 26.82
N MET A 307 -50.47 -29.89 26.67
CA MET A 307 -50.45 -31.35 26.76
C MET A 307 -50.81 -31.86 28.16
N LYS A 308 -50.37 -31.20 29.23
CA LYS A 308 -50.79 -31.56 30.61
C LYS A 308 -52.29 -31.36 30.81
N ARG A 309 -52.89 -30.33 30.21
CA ARG A 309 -54.35 -30.13 30.22
C ARG A 309 -55.11 -31.20 29.43
N GLU A 310 -54.55 -31.70 28.34
CA GLU A 310 -55.16 -32.80 27.56
C GLU A 310 -54.93 -34.19 28.19
N ALA A 311 -53.80 -34.39 28.89
CA ALA A 311 -53.46 -35.65 29.55
C ALA A 311 -54.18 -35.87 30.89
N ASP A 312 -54.87 -34.86 31.42
CA ASP A 312 -55.61 -34.91 32.68
C ASP A 312 -57.13 -34.77 32.43
N PRO A 313 -57.84 -35.85 32.03
CA PRO A 313 -59.26 -35.80 31.68
C PRO A 313 -60.20 -35.54 32.87
N ALA A 314 -59.68 -35.28 34.08
CA ALA A 314 -60.47 -35.08 35.29
C ALA A 314 -60.91 -33.62 35.53
N LEU A 315 -60.50 -32.64 34.69
CA LEU A 315 -60.82 -31.22 34.89
C LEU A 315 -61.72 -30.58 33.81
N ASN A 316 -62.23 -31.35 32.84
CA ASN A 316 -63.13 -30.83 31.81
C ASN A 316 -64.63 -30.98 32.14
N ASP A 317 -64.96 -31.63 33.27
CA ASP A 317 -66.34 -31.82 33.73
C ASP A 317 -66.77 -30.85 34.85
N ALA A 318 -65.98 -29.80 35.12
CA ALA A 318 -66.31 -28.78 36.12
C ALA A 318 -66.19 -27.36 35.57
N LYS A 319 -66.85 -27.09 34.44
CA LYS A 319 -67.36 -25.74 34.11
C LYS A 319 -68.48 -25.78 33.09
#